data_AF-A0A6C0LFX6-F1
#
_entry.id   AF-A0A6C0LFX6-F1
#
_cell.length_a   1.000
_cell.length_b   1.000
_cell.length_c   1.000
_cell.angle_alpha   90.00
_cell.angle_beta   90.00
_cell.angle_gamma   90.00
#
_symmetry.space_group_name_H-M   'P 1'
#
loop_
_entity.id
_entity.type
_entity.pdbx_description
1 polymer ?
#
loop_
_entity_poly.entity_id
_entity_poly.type
_entity_poly.pdbx_seq_one_letter_code
_entity_poly.pdbx_strand_id
1 'polypeptide(L)'
;MRTEIIFFDSIHESMKGTTRGLIAFISLIIFDFIWFSLSSKTVYKTVTKKPNIYAAILVYLVLCSAIAVQLPKSYSEALVYGLLVGFVVYSVFNLTSFAIFNWSLSTAIIDTIMGTINCGIAASLIYFIYFKNK
;
A
#
# COMPACT_ATOMS: atom_id res chain seq x y z
N MET A 1 -8.12 -21.15 4.40
CA MET A 1 -7.24 -19.98 4.27
C MET A 1 -7.63 -19.00 5.35
N ARG A 2 -6.79 -18.84 6.37
CA ARG A 2 -6.99 -17.87 7.45
C ARG A 2 -5.64 -17.22 7.68
N THR A 3 -5.43 -16.05 7.08
CA THR A 3 -4.31 -15.18 7.43
C THR A 3 -4.47 -14.77 8.88
N GLU A 4 -3.42 -14.94 9.67
CA GLU A 4 -3.39 -14.47 11.06
C GLU A 4 -2.85 -13.04 11.09
N ILE A 5 -3.37 -12.23 12.01
CA ILE A 5 -2.90 -10.86 12.24
C ILE A 5 -2.23 -10.85 13.61
N ILE A 6 -1.06 -10.22 13.71
CA ILE A 6 -0.31 -10.10 14.95
C ILE A 6 -0.44 -8.70 15.56
N PHE A 7 -0.70 -8.66 16.86
CA PHE A 7 -0.50 -7.48 17.68
C PHE A 7 0.87 -7.61 18.37
N PHE A 8 1.63 -6.52 18.40
CA PHE A 8 3.03 -6.56 18.83
C PHE A 8 3.15 -6.67 20.36
N ASP A 9 2.95 -7.89 20.88
CA ASP A 9 2.89 -8.14 22.33
C ASP A 9 4.29 -8.26 22.99
N SER A 10 5.36 -8.31 22.18
CA SER A 10 6.74 -8.34 22.66
C SER A 10 7.67 -7.51 21.77
N ILE A 11 8.84 -7.14 22.32
CA ILE A 11 9.90 -6.45 21.58
C ILE A 11 10.36 -7.30 20.37
N HIS A 12 10.47 -8.61 20.54
CA HIS A 12 10.88 -9.52 19.48
C HIS A 12 9.89 -9.53 18.31
N GLU A 13 8.59 -9.61 18.61
CA GLU A 13 7.55 -9.55 17.58
C GLU A 13 7.46 -8.16 16.95
N SER A 14 7.69 -7.10 17.72
CA SER A 14 7.82 -5.73 17.21
C SER A 14 8.95 -5.63 16.19
N MET A 15 10.15 -6.16 16.48
CA MET A 15 11.28 -6.15 15.55
C MET A 15 10.96 -6.89 14.25
N LYS A 16 10.35 -8.08 14.34
CA LYS A 16 9.88 -8.84 13.17
C LYS A 16 8.84 -8.07 12.36
N GLY A 17 7.92 -7.39 13.03
CA GLY A 17 6.96 -6.46 12.44
C GLY A 17 7.65 -5.35 11.66
N THR A 18 8.59 -4.66 12.29
CA THR A 18 9.36 -3.58 11.68
C THR A 18 10.12 -4.05 10.44
N THR A 19 10.74 -5.24 10.45
CA THR A 19 11.40 -5.78 9.26
C THR A 19 10.43 -5.96 8.09
N ARG A 20 9.24 -6.54 8.34
CA ARG A 20 8.18 -6.67 7.32
C ARG A 20 7.70 -5.30 6.84
N GLY A 21 7.52 -4.36 7.76
CA GLY A 21 7.13 -2.98 7.49
C GLY A 21 8.12 -2.25 6.59
N LEU A 22 9.43 -2.38 6.84
CA LEU A 22 10.47 -1.77 6.00
C LEU A 22 10.45 -2.31 4.57
N ILE A 23 10.24 -3.62 4.39
CA ILE A 23 10.10 -4.23 3.05
C ILE A 23 8.92 -3.60 2.30
N ALA A 24 7.74 -3.52 2.93
CA ALA A 24 6.58 -2.89 2.33
C ALA A 24 6.79 -1.39 2.08
N PHE A 25 7.36 -0.66 3.03
CA PHE A 25 7.59 0.78 2.92
C PHE A 25 8.44 1.13 1.71
N ILE A 26 9.57 0.43 1.54
CA ILE A 26 10.47 0.61 0.39
C ILE A 26 9.75 0.24 -0.91
N SER A 27 9.03 -0.89 -0.93
CA SER A 27 8.26 -1.32 -2.09
C SER A 27 7.23 -0.28 -2.55
N LEU A 28 6.44 0.24 -1.61
CA LEU A 28 5.37 1.18 -1.88
C LEU A 28 5.92 2.46 -2.53
N ILE A 29 7.02 2.99 -1.99
CA ILE A 29 7.67 4.22 -2.51
C ILE A 29 8.24 3.99 -3.91
N ILE A 30 8.94 2.87 -4.14
CA ILE A 30 9.55 2.58 -5.44
C ILE A 30 8.46 2.48 -6.51
N PHE A 31 7.40 1.72 -6.24
CA PHE A 31 6.30 1.56 -7.19
C PHE A 31 5.60 2.90 -7.47
N ASP A 32 5.34 3.69 -6.42
CA ASP A 32 4.64 4.96 -6.57
C ASP A 32 5.48 5.98 -7.35
N PHE A 33 6.80 6.03 -7.11
CA PHE A 33 7.72 6.85 -7.90
C PHE A 33 7.70 6.48 -9.38
N ILE A 34 7.71 5.19 -9.70
CA ILE A 34 7.61 4.69 -11.08
C ILE A 34 6.27 5.11 -11.69
N TRP A 35 5.17 4.89 -10.96
CA TRP A 35 3.83 5.22 -11.43
C TRP A 35 3.66 6.71 -11.73
N PHE A 36 4.05 7.59 -10.80
CA PHE A 36 3.95 9.05 -11.01
C PHE A 36 4.85 9.54 -12.14
N SER A 37 6.02 8.93 -12.32
CA SER A 37 6.93 9.25 -13.44
C SER A 37 6.29 8.97 -14.80
N LEU A 38 5.41 7.97 -14.89
CA LEU A 38 4.76 7.55 -16.14
C LEU A 38 3.38 8.17 -16.36
N SER A 39 2.63 8.46 -15.29
CA SER A 39 1.18 8.75 -15.37
C SER A 39 0.76 10.16 -14.96
N SER A 40 1.64 10.93 -14.28
CA SER A 40 1.30 12.21 -13.65
C SER A 40 0.50 13.17 -14.56
N LYS A 41 0.99 13.38 -15.79
CA LYS A 41 0.39 14.32 -16.75
C LYS A 41 -0.90 13.83 -17.39
N THR A 42 -1.14 12.52 -17.44
CA THR A 42 -2.31 11.92 -18.10
C THR A 42 -3.45 11.66 -17.12
N VAL A 43 -3.13 11.16 -15.92
CA VAL A 43 -4.11 10.72 -14.92
C VAL A 43 -4.46 11.83 -13.93
N TYR A 44 -3.51 12.67 -13.53
CA TYR A 44 -3.66 13.65 -12.43
C TYR A 44 -3.69 15.10 -12.92
N LYS A 45 -4.41 15.36 -14.02
CA LYS A 45 -4.46 16.67 -14.69
C LYS A 45 -4.92 17.83 -13.80
N THR A 46 -5.73 17.55 -12.78
CA THR A 46 -6.30 18.56 -11.88
C THR A 46 -5.40 18.89 -10.68
N VAL A 47 -4.29 18.16 -10.51
CA VAL A 47 -3.33 18.41 -9.43
C VAL A 47 -2.39 19.54 -9.83
N THR A 48 -2.66 20.74 -9.32
CA THR A 48 -1.87 21.95 -9.61
C THR A 48 -0.93 22.34 -8.47
N LYS A 49 -1.10 21.76 -7.28
CA LYS A 49 -0.29 22.05 -6.10
C LYS A 49 0.94 21.14 -6.03
N LYS A 50 2.05 21.69 -5.55
CA LYS A 50 3.25 20.92 -5.24
C LYS A 50 2.91 19.86 -4.16
N PRO A 51 3.30 18.58 -4.34
CA PRO A 51 3.08 17.55 -3.33
C PRO A 51 3.75 17.90 -2.00
N ASN A 52 3.05 17.66 -0.89
CA ASN A 52 3.65 17.70 0.44
C ASN A 52 4.37 16.37 0.71
N ILE A 53 5.70 16.38 0.64
CA ILE A 53 6.53 15.18 0.78
C ILE A 53 6.42 14.57 2.18
N TYR A 54 6.28 15.39 3.22
CA TYR A 54 6.10 14.87 4.59
C TYR A 54 4.81 14.07 4.73
N ALA A 55 3.70 14.60 4.17
CA ALA A 55 2.43 13.88 4.17
C ALA A 55 2.51 12.57 3.36
N ALA A 56 3.20 12.59 2.22
CA ALA A 56 3.40 11.38 1.41
C ALA A 56 4.16 10.29 2.18
N ILE A 57 5.25 10.65 2.87
CA ILE A 57 6.01 9.71 3.70
C ILE A 57 5.13 9.11 4.80
N LEU A 58 4.32 9.92 5.47
CA LEU A 58 3.39 9.45 6.50
C LEU A 58 2.34 8.48 5.93
N VAL A 59 1.83 8.72 4.73
CA VAL A 59 0.90 7.81 4.05
C VAL A 59 1.53 6.43 3.86
N TYR A 60 2.77 6.35 3.38
CA TYR A 60 3.43 5.05 3.21
C TYR A 60 3.76 4.36 4.53
N LEU A 61 4.08 5.12 5.59
CA LEU A 61 4.27 4.55 6.94
C LEU A 61 2.98 3.91 7.48
N VAL A 62 1.84 4.59 7.31
CA VAL A 62 0.54 4.05 7.72
C VAL A 62 0.19 2.81 6.88
N LEU A 63 0.31 2.89 5.56
CA LEU A 63 0.06 1.75 4.67
C LEU A 63 0.94 0.54 4.98
N CYS A 64 2.25 0.74 5.16
CA CYS A 64 3.15 -0.38 5.43
C CYS A 64 2.83 -1.04 6.78
N SER A 65 2.39 -0.27 7.78
CA SER A 65 1.97 -0.84 9.08
C SER A 65 0.76 -1.76 8.93
N ALA A 66 -0.25 -1.36 8.16
CA ALA A 66 -1.44 -2.18 7.90
C ALA A 66 -1.12 -3.47 7.12
N ILE A 67 -0.13 -3.40 6.22
CA ILE A 67 0.32 -4.56 5.43
C ILE A 67 1.22 -5.48 6.27
N ALA A 68 2.07 -4.95 7.17
CA ALA A 68 3.09 -5.71 7.87
C ALA A 68 2.58 -6.62 8.99
N VAL A 69 1.37 -6.37 9.50
CA VAL A 69 0.77 -7.16 10.59
C VAL A 69 0.33 -8.56 10.18
N GLN A 70 0.25 -8.85 8.88
CA GLN A 70 -0.15 -10.18 8.41
C GLN A 70 0.92 -11.25 8.68
N LEU A 71 0.46 -12.47 8.97
CA LEU A 71 1.22 -13.71 9.05
C LEU A 71 0.62 -14.72 8.04
N PRO A 72 0.97 -14.59 6.74
CA PRO A 72 0.38 -15.41 5.69
C PRO A 72 1.01 -16.80 5.68
N LYS A 73 0.19 -17.85 5.53
CA LYS A 73 0.65 -19.25 5.40
C LYS A 73 0.92 -19.63 3.95
N SER A 74 0.49 -18.80 3.00
CA SER A 74 0.71 -19.00 1.59
C SER A 74 0.88 -17.67 0.85
N TYR A 75 1.47 -17.72 -0.33
CA TYR A 75 1.58 -16.56 -1.22
C TYR A 75 0.21 -15.93 -1.53
N SER A 76 -0.79 -16.77 -1.79
CA SER A 76 -2.14 -16.30 -2.11
C SER A 76 -2.76 -15.51 -0.96
N GLU A 77 -2.57 -15.97 0.29
CA GLU A 77 -3.00 -15.24 1.48
C GLU A 77 -2.33 -13.87 1.60
N ALA A 78 -1.01 -13.80 1.34
CA ALA A 78 -0.26 -12.54 1.36
C ALA A 78 -0.77 -11.55 0.31
N LEU A 79 -0.89 -12.02 -0.94
CA LEU A 79 -1.35 -11.22 -2.07
C LEU A 79 -2.77 -10.69 -1.84
N VAL A 80 -3.71 -11.56 -1.48
CA VAL A 80 -5.12 -11.18 -1.29
C VAL A 80 -5.28 -10.18 -0.15
N TYR A 81 -4.55 -10.36 0.95
CA TYR A 81 -4.58 -9.39 2.06
C TYR A 81 -4.03 -8.02 1.63
N GLY A 82 -2.89 -8.00 0.92
CA GLY A 82 -2.33 -6.75 0.37
C GLY A 82 -3.27 -6.04 -0.60
N LEU A 83 -3.88 -6.78 -1.53
CA LEU A 83 -4.88 -6.25 -2.46
C LEU A 83 -6.09 -5.69 -1.70
N LEU A 84 -6.59 -6.39 -0.67
CA LEU A 84 -7.73 -5.92 0.13
C LEU A 84 -7.41 -4.61 0.87
N VAL A 85 -6.23 -4.52 1.50
CA VAL A 85 -5.79 -3.29 2.18
C VAL A 85 -5.73 -2.13 1.20
N GLY A 86 -5.09 -2.32 0.04
CA GLY A 86 -5.00 -1.29 -0.99
C GLY A 86 -6.37 -0.89 -1.54
N PHE A 87 -7.22 -1.87 -1.87
CA PHE A 87 -8.55 -1.62 -2.38
C PHE A 87 -9.37 -0.76 -1.42
N VAL A 88 -9.41 -1.09 -0.13
CA VAL A 88 -10.19 -0.34 0.85
C VAL A 88 -9.65 1.08 1.01
N VAL A 89 -8.35 1.23 1.27
CA VAL A 89 -7.75 2.56 1.53
C VAL A 89 -7.88 3.48 0.33
N TYR A 90 -7.51 3.01 -0.86
CA TYR A 90 -7.55 3.84 -2.05
C TYR A 90 -8.97 4.09 -2.54
N SER A 91 -9.90 3.14 -2.40
CA SER A 91 -11.31 3.39 -2.73
C SER A 91 -11.89 4.48 -1.84
N VAL A 92 -11.68 4.42 -0.52
CA VAL A 92 -12.18 5.44 0.41
C VAL A 92 -11.62 6.82 0.04
N PHE A 93 -10.30 6.93 -0.17
CA PHE A 93 -9.68 8.19 -0.54
C PHE A 93 -10.20 8.74 -1.88
N ASN A 94 -10.22 7.90 -2.92
CA ASN A 94 -10.59 8.31 -4.28
C ASN A 94 -12.08 8.61 -4.44
N LEU A 95 -12.96 7.82 -3.81
CA LEU A 95 -14.40 8.08 -3.84
C LEU A 95 -14.76 9.33 -3.03
N THR A 96 -14.12 9.54 -1.87
CA THR A 96 -14.27 10.81 -1.12
C THR A 96 -13.79 11.99 -1.96
N SER A 97 -12.66 11.81 -2.66
CA SER A 97 -12.11 12.86 -3.52
C SER A 97 -12.98 13.16 -4.73
N PHE A 98 -13.62 12.15 -5.31
CA PHE A 98 -14.62 12.33 -6.37
C PHE A 98 -15.88 13.02 -5.86
N ALA A 99 -16.31 12.73 -4.63
CA ALA A 99 -17.52 13.31 -4.06
C ALA A 99 -17.36 14.78 -3.64
N ILE A 100 -16.18 15.19 -3.16
CA ILE A 100 -15.98 16.48 -2.48
C ILE A 100 -14.96 17.39 -3.20
N PHE A 101 -14.02 16.83 -3.97
CA PHE A 101 -12.95 17.58 -4.64
C PHE A 101 -13.04 17.47 -6.16
N ASN A 102 -12.22 18.25 -6.89
CA ASN A 102 -12.16 18.22 -8.37
C ASN A 102 -11.41 16.98 -8.90
N TRP A 103 -11.69 15.80 -8.35
CA TRP A 103 -11.15 14.52 -8.80
C TRP A 103 -12.08 13.93 -9.85
N SER A 104 -11.55 13.47 -10.98
CA SER A 104 -12.40 12.84 -12.00
C SER A 104 -12.72 11.39 -11.64
N LEU A 105 -13.87 10.87 -12.09
CA LEU A 105 -14.21 9.45 -11.90
C LEU A 105 -13.14 8.52 -12.52
N SER A 106 -12.59 8.90 -13.68
CA SER A 106 -11.51 8.15 -14.32
C SER A 106 -10.24 8.11 -13.46
N THR A 107 -9.83 9.25 -12.91
CA THR A 107 -8.72 9.33 -11.96
C THR A 107 -9.00 8.46 -10.74
N ALA A 108 -10.20 8.53 -10.16
CA ALA A 108 -10.59 7.73 -9.00
C ALA A 108 -10.44 6.21 -9.26
N ILE A 109 -10.93 5.72 -10.39
CA ILE A 109 -10.88 4.30 -10.76
C ILE A 109 -9.44 3.85 -11.00
N ILE A 110 -8.70 4.57 -11.84
CA ILE A 110 -7.32 4.21 -12.20
C ILE A 110 -6.42 4.23 -10.96
N ASP A 111 -6.51 5.27 -10.15
CA ASP A 111 -5.70 5.42 -8.94
C ASP A 111 -6.05 4.34 -7.90
N THR A 112 -7.33 3.96 -7.78
CA THR A 112 -7.74 2.85 -6.92
C THR A 112 -7.15 1.52 -7.37
N ILE A 113 -7.18 1.22 -8.67
CA ILE A 113 -6.59 -0.02 -9.21
C ILE A 113 -5.08 -0.04 -8.97
N MET A 114 -4.39 1.07 -9.23
CA MET A 114 -2.93 1.14 -9.04
C MET A 114 -2.52 1.06 -7.57
N GLY A 115 -3.25 1.73 -6.68
CA GLY A 115 -3.04 1.62 -5.24
C GLY A 115 -3.29 0.21 -4.70
N THR A 116 -4.32 -0.47 -5.23
CA THR A 116 -4.61 -1.88 -4.95
C THR A 116 -3.45 -2.77 -5.36
N ILE A 117 -2.98 -2.64 -6.60
CA ILE A 117 -1.84 -3.40 -7.15
C ILE A 117 -0.57 -3.13 -6.34
N ASN A 118 -0.28 -1.87 -6.00
CA ASN A 118 0.90 -1.49 -5.24
C ASN A 118 0.93 -2.20 -3.86
N CYS A 119 -0.19 -2.22 -3.15
CA CYS A 119 -0.29 -2.93 -1.86
C CYS A 119 -0.18 -4.44 -2.02
N GLY A 120 -0.74 -5.01 -3.09
CA GLY A 120 -0.56 -6.43 -3.44
C GLY A 120 0.90 -6.80 -3.71
N ILE A 121 1.64 -5.94 -4.43
CA ILE A 121 3.08 -6.10 -4.68
C ILE A 121 3.87 -6.03 -3.38
N ALA A 122 3.60 -5.03 -2.53
CA ALA A 122 4.27 -4.89 -1.24
C ALA A 122 4.08 -6.12 -0.35
N ALA A 123 2.86 -6.66 -0.26
CA ALA A 123 2.58 -7.88 0.49
C ALA A 123 3.26 -9.12 -0.13
N SER A 124 3.29 -9.20 -1.46
CA SER A 124 3.99 -10.26 -2.19
C SER A 124 5.49 -10.25 -1.91
N LEU A 125 6.12 -9.07 -1.91
CA LEU A 125 7.53 -8.94 -1.59
C LEU A 125 7.84 -9.31 -0.14
N ILE A 126 6.98 -8.95 0.82
CA ILE A 126 7.10 -9.46 2.19
C ILE A 126 7.11 -10.99 2.18
N TYR A 127 6.17 -11.63 1.48
CA TYR A 127 6.12 -13.10 1.43
C TYR A 127 7.42 -13.70 0.87
N PHE A 128 7.88 -13.21 -0.28
CA PHE A 128 9.06 -13.77 -0.96
C PHE A 128 10.37 -13.51 -0.21
N ILE A 129 10.53 -12.35 0.42
CA ILE A 129 11.76 -11.96 1.10
C ILE A 129 11.80 -12.51 2.53
N TYR A 130 10.68 -12.46 3.25
CA TYR A 130 10.64 -12.75 4.69
C TYR A 130 10.10 -14.14 5.04
N PHE A 131 9.00 -14.58 4.41
CA PHE A 131 8.30 -15.81 4.81
C PHE A 131 8.73 -17.05 4.03
N LYS A 132 9.02 -16.93 2.73
CA LYS A 132 9.39 -18.09 1.88
C LYS A 132 10.67 -18.80 2.35
N ASN A 133 11.56 -18.08 3.02
CA ASN A 133 12.86 -18.59 3.47
C ASN A 133 12.85 -19.05 4.94
N LYS A 134 11.68 -19.15 5.56
CA LYS A 134 11.49 -19.62 6.94
C LYS A 134 10.68 -20.90 6.96
#